data_AF-A0AA43JVP3-F1
#
_entry.id   AF-A0AA43JVP3-F1
#
_cell.length_a   1.000
_cell.length_b   1.000
_cell.length_c   1.000
_cell.angle_alpha   90.00
_cell.angle_beta   90.00
_cell.angle_gamma   90.00
#
_symmetry.space_group_name_H-M   'P 1'
#
loop_
_entity.id
_entity.type
_entity.pdbx_description
1 polymer ?
#
loop_
_entity_poly.entity_id
_entity_poly.type
_entity_poly.pdbx_seq_one_letter_code
_entity_poly.pdbx_strand_id
1 'polypeptide(L)'
;MSQSPSIIYTWTDEAPALATHAFLPVIRAFAGATGVPVETRDISLAGRILAVFPDVLGDAQRIPDDLAELGKLVETPEANIIKLPNVSASIPQLKACVAEL
;
A
#
# COMPACT_ATOMS: atom_id res chain seq x y z
N MET A 1 9.98 26.73 -2.53
CA MET A 1 9.15 26.24 -1.41
C MET A 1 9.54 24.80 -1.18
N SER A 2 9.99 24.41 0.02
CA SER A 2 10.23 22.99 0.29
C SER A 2 8.89 22.27 0.20
N GLN A 3 8.77 21.28 -0.68
CA GLN A 3 7.61 20.41 -0.64
C GLN A 3 7.61 19.67 0.69
N SER A 4 6.48 19.71 1.41
CA SER A 4 6.29 18.89 2.60
C SER A 4 6.40 17.42 2.19
N PRO A 5 7.16 16.57 2.92
CA PRO A 5 7.25 15.15 2.60
C PRO A 5 5.86 14.50 2.65
N SER A 6 5.56 13.63 1.69
CA SER A 6 4.30 12.90 1.61
C SER A 6 4.11 11.99 2.83
N ILE A 7 2.87 11.90 3.31
CA ILE A 7 2.45 10.79 4.18
C ILE A 7 2.13 9.61 3.28
N ILE A 8 2.74 8.45 3.56
CA ILE A 8 2.38 7.19 2.92
C ILE A 8 1.39 6.45 3.80
N TYR A 9 0.19 6.19 3.27
CA TYR A 9 -0.85 5.42 3.93
C TYR A 9 -0.91 4.02 3.33
N THR A 10 -0.63 2.98 4.13
CA THR A 10 -0.59 1.62 3.59
C THR A 10 -2.00 1.14 3.25
N TRP A 11 -2.19 0.67 2.02
CA TRP A 11 -3.35 -0.09 1.62
C TRP A 11 -3.11 -1.56 1.98
N THR A 12 -4.02 -2.16 2.72
CA THR A 12 -3.82 -3.49 3.31
C THR A 12 -4.98 -4.42 3.00
N ASP A 13 -5.37 -5.28 3.94
CA ASP A 13 -6.27 -6.41 3.73
C ASP A 13 -7.55 -6.26 4.58
N GLU A 14 -8.59 -7.01 4.23
CA GLU A 14 -9.77 -7.29 5.07
C GLU A 14 -10.41 -6.02 5.68
N ALA A 15 -10.65 -6.01 7.00
CA ALA A 15 -11.34 -4.91 7.67
C ALA A 15 -10.59 -3.56 7.59
N PRO A 16 -9.26 -3.50 7.80
CA PRO A 16 -8.49 -2.27 7.58
C PRO A 16 -8.58 -1.71 6.15
N ALA A 17 -8.63 -2.56 5.12
CA ALA A 17 -8.81 -2.10 3.73
C ALA A 17 -10.17 -1.42 3.54
N LEU A 18 -11.25 -2.04 4.05
CA LEU A 18 -12.59 -1.45 4.02
C LEU A 18 -12.66 -0.12 4.77
N ALA A 19 -12.03 -0.03 5.95
CA ALA A 19 -11.96 1.22 6.70
C ALA A 19 -11.18 2.29 5.93
N THR A 20 -10.11 1.90 5.21
CA THR A 20 -9.30 2.80 4.37
C THR A 20 -10.13 3.43 3.26
N HIS A 21 -11.00 2.66 2.59
CA HIS A 21 -11.92 3.21 1.58
C HIS A 21 -12.79 4.35 2.11
N ALA A 22 -13.26 4.24 3.35
CA ALA A 22 -14.10 5.27 3.98
C ALA A 22 -13.29 6.45 4.52
N PHE A 23 -12.14 6.18 5.15
CA PHE A 23 -11.43 7.17 5.95
C PHE A 23 -10.32 7.90 5.22
N LEU A 24 -9.65 7.26 4.24
CA LEU A 24 -8.58 7.89 3.46
C LEU A 24 -9.02 9.19 2.74
N PRO A 25 -10.24 9.28 2.15
CA PRO A 25 -10.70 10.54 1.57
C PRO A 25 -10.78 11.69 2.59
N VAL A 26 -11.16 11.39 3.84
CA VAL A 26 -11.20 12.36 4.93
C VAL A 26 -9.80 12.82 5.28
N ILE A 27 -8.85 11.88 5.46
CA ILE A 27 -7.45 12.21 5.74
C ILE A 27 -6.87 13.11 4.64
N ARG A 28 -7.09 12.77 3.36
CA ARG A 28 -6.64 13.56 2.22
C ARG A 28 -7.21 14.97 2.21
N ALA A 29 -8.49 15.14 2.54
CA ALA A 29 -9.12 16.45 2.60
C ALA A 29 -8.49 17.35 3.68
N PHE A 30 -8.24 16.81 4.87
CA PHE A 30 -7.67 17.58 5.98
C PHE A 30 -6.17 17.87 5.77
N ALA A 31 -5.38 16.88 5.33
CA ALA A 31 -3.94 17.05 5.07
C ALA A 31 -3.67 17.93 3.84
N GLY A 32 -4.51 17.80 2.80
CA GLY A 32 -4.41 18.62 1.60
C GLY A 32 -4.61 20.11 1.87
N ALA A 33 -5.43 20.47 2.86
CA ALA A 33 -5.65 21.87 3.25
C ALA A 33 -4.38 22.55 3.82
N THR A 34 -3.38 21.78 4.26
CA THR A 34 -2.08 22.28 4.75
C THR A 34 -0.93 22.01 3.79
N GLY A 35 -1.22 21.51 2.58
CA GLY A 35 -0.19 21.19 1.58
C GLY A 35 0.62 19.93 1.91
N VAL A 36 0.07 19.00 2.69
CA VAL A 36 0.69 17.69 2.97
C VAL A 36 0.05 16.62 2.08
N PRO A 37 0.76 16.10 1.07
CA PRO A 37 0.24 15.04 0.22
C PRO A 37 0.09 13.72 0.99
N VAL A 38 -0.95 12.95 0.65
CA VAL A 38 -1.21 11.62 1.22
C VAL A 38 -1.34 10.60 0.10
N GLU A 39 -0.28 9.82 -0.08
CA GLU A 39 -0.15 8.77 -1.08
C GLU A 39 -0.45 7.40 -0.48
N THR A 40 -0.69 6.41 -1.35
CA THR A 40 -0.88 5.02 -0.93
C THR A 40 0.24 4.15 -1.47
N ARG A 41 0.53 3.09 -0.73
CA ARG A 41 1.34 1.95 -1.17
C ARG A 41 0.60 0.69 -0.79
N ASP A 42 0.40 -0.20 -1.76
CA ASP A 42 -0.34 -1.45 -1.59
C ASP A 42 0.59 -2.56 -1.07
N ILE A 43 0.33 -2.94 0.17
CA ILE A 43 1.01 -4.07 0.82
C ILE A 43 0.03 -5.18 1.20
N SER A 44 -1.15 -5.20 0.57
CA SER A 44 -2.08 -6.32 0.64
C SER A 44 -1.42 -7.63 0.21
N LEU A 45 -1.99 -8.75 0.63
CA LEU A 45 -1.52 -10.07 0.20
C LEU A 45 -1.58 -10.21 -1.32
N ALA A 46 -2.68 -9.80 -1.95
CA ALA A 46 -2.85 -9.83 -3.39
C ALA A 46 -1.79 -8.98 -4.11
N GLY A 47 -1.61 -7.73 -3.67
CA GLY A 47 -0.61 -6.83 -4.27
C GLY A 47 0.81 -7.39 -4.16
N ARG A 48 1.19 -7.91 -2.99
CA ARG A 48 2.51 -8.52 -2.79
C ARG A 48 2.73 -9.78 -3.63
N ILE A 49 1.70 -10.59 -3.88
CA ILE A 49 1.81 -11.74 -4.78
C ILE A 49 2.03 -11.27 -6.21
N LEU A 50 1.19 -10.36 -6.71
CA LEU A 50 1.29 -9.85 -8.09
C LEU A 50 2.65 -9.19 -8.37
N ALA A 51 3.17 -8.41 -7.42
CA ALA A 51 4.46 -7.74 -7.56
C ALA A 51 5.66 -8.71 -7.71
N VAL A 52 5.57 -9.92 -7.15
CA VAL A 52 6.65 -10.93 -7.22
C VAL A 52 6.66 -11.71 -8.54
N PHE A 53 5.54 -11.76 -9.27
CA PHE A 53 5.41 -12.54 -10.51
C PHE A 53 5.08 -11.68 -11.75
N PRO A 54 5.82 -10.58 -12.03
CA PRO A 54 5.49 -9.69 -13.15
C PRO A 54 5.68 -10.34 -14.52
N ASP A 55 6.47 -11.41 -14.60
CA ASP A 55 6.82 -12.16 -15.81
C ASP A 55 5.67 -13.02 -16.36
N VAL A 56 4.73 -13.43 -15.50
CA VAL A 56 3.54 -14.21 -15.90
C VAL A 56 2.28 -13.35 -16.09
N LEU A 57 2.38 -12.04 -15.81
CA LEU A 57 1.29 -11.08 -15.93
C LEU A 57 1.33 -10.35 -17.27
N GLY A 58 0.15 -10.03 -17.81
CA GLY A 58 0.05 -9.08 -18.91
C GLY A 58 0.47 -7.67 -18.48
N ASP A 59 0.89 -6.83 -19.42
CA ASP A 59 1.43 -5.49 -19.10
C ASP A 59 0.47 -4.63 -18.28
N ALA A 60 -0.85 -4.75 -18.50
CA ALA A 60 -1.87 -4.01 -17.77
C ALA A 60 -2.13 -4.54 -16.34
N GLN A 61 -1.68 -5.74 -16.02
CA GLN A 61 -1.85 -6.38 -14.70
C GLN A 61 -0.63 -6.18 -13.79
N ARG A 62 0.51 -5.77 -14.35
CA ARG A 62 1.72 -5.52 -13.58
C ARG A 62 1.52 -4.34 -12.65
N ILE A 63 1.95 -4.51 -11.41
CA ILE A 63 1.95 -3.49 -10.38
C ILE A 63 3.36 -3.34 -9.78
N PRO A 64 3.71 -2.17 -9.23
CA PRO A 64 5.00 -1.97 -8.56
C PRO A 64 5.14 -2.85 -7.30
N ASP A 65 6.39 -3.16 -6.94
CA ASP A 65 6.72 -3.75 -5.64
C ASP A 65 6.81 -2.65 -4.56
N ASP A 66 5.63 -2.26 -4.09
CA ASP A 66 5.44 -1.23 -3.09
C ASP A 66 6.07 -1.59 -1.73
N LEU A 67 6.18 -2.89 -1.39
CA LEU A 67 6.84 -3.32 -0.15
C LEU A 67 8.35 -3.09 -0.24
N ALA A 68 8.98 -3.42 -1.37
CA ALA A 68 10.40 -3.13 -1.57
C ALA A 68 10.68 -1.62 -1.65
N GLU A 69 9.78 -0.83 -2.24
CA GLU A 69 9.88 0.63 -2.25
C GLU A 69 9.83 1.19 -0.81
N LEU A 70 8.84 0.76 -0.02
CA LEU A 70 8.70 1.16 1.38
C LEU A 70 9.92 0.75 2.20
N GLY A 71 10.50 -0.42 1.95
CA GLY A 71 11.71 -0.90 2.60
C GLY A 71 12.92 0.01 2.39
N LYS A 72 13.04 0.65 1.21
CA LYS A 72 14.05 1.68 0.95
C LYS A 72 13.69 3.01 1.58
N LEU A 73 12.41 3.38 1.54
CA LEU A 73 11.93 4.65 2.07
C LEU A 73 12.21 4.77 3.57
N VAL A 74 11.99 3.71 4.36
CA VAL A 74 12.21 3.72 5.82
C VAL A 74 13.66 3.98 6.24
N GLU A 75 14.62 3.88 5.33
CA GLU A 75 16.03 4.22 5.57
C GLU A 75 16.31 5.72 5.40
N THR A 76 15.33 6.50 4.95
CA THR A 76 15.46 7.94 4.69
C THR A 76 14.83 8.78 5.81
N PRO A 77 15.37 9.97 6.13
CA PRO A 77 14.76 10.89 7.10
C PRO A 77 13.36 11.37 6.71
N GLU A 78 13.02 11.34 5.42
CA GLU A 78 11.74 11.79 4.87
C GLU A 78 10.61 10.76 5.04
N ALA A 79 10.92 9.56 5.56
CA ALA A 79 9.95 8.50 5.75
C ALA A 79 8.84 8.90 6.74
N ASN A 80 7.62 9.01 6.24
CA ASN A 80 6.42 9.22 7.06
C ASN A 80 5.34 8.22 6.65
N ILE A 81 5.24 7.11 7.36
CA ILE A 81 4.40 5.97 6.97
C ILE A 81 3.36 5.69 8.07
N ILE A 82 2.09 5.69 7.69
CA ILE A 82 0.98 5.20 8.51
C ILE A 82 0.72 3.75 8.10
N LYS A 83 1.13 2.82 8.97
CA LYS A 83 1.01 1.37 8.77
C LYS A 83 -0.26 0.82 9.43
N LEU A 84 -1.18 0.29 8.62
CA LEU A 84 -2.39 -0.39 9.09
C LEU A 84 -2.13 -1.89 9.27
N PRO A 85 -2.93 -2.62 10.08
CA PRO A 85 -2.83 -4.08 10.15
C PRO A 85 -2.99 -4.73 8.75
N ASN A 86 -2.21 -5.77 8.49
CA ASN A 86 -2.22 -6.53 7.24
C ASN A 86 -2.10 -8.03 7.55
N VAL A 87 -2.39 -8.88 6.56
CA VAL A 87 -2.34 -10.34 6.68
C VAL A 87 -0.91 -10.86 6.66
N SER A 88 -0.50 -11.53 7.73
CA SER A 88 0.63 -12.47 7.74
C SER A 88 0.12 -13.83 7.29
N ALA A 89 0.14 -14.05 5.97
CA ALA A 89 -0.60 -15.14 5.33
C ALA A 89 -0.14 -16.53 5.77
N SER A 90 -1.10 -17.33 6.24
CA SER A 90 -0.93 -18.78 6.35
C SER A 90 -0.97 -19.44 4.96
N ILE A 91 -0.54 -20.72 4.85
CA ILE A 91 -0.61 -21.47 3.59
C ILE A 91 -2.04 -21.51 3.02
N PRO A 92 -3.11 -21.77 3.79
CA PRO A 92 -4.48 -21.73 3.27
C PRO A 92 -4.86 -20.35 2.71
N GLN A 93 -4.51 -19.26 3.39
CA GLN A 93 -4.81 -17.90 2.92
C GLN A 93 -4.05 -17.56 1.64
N LEU A 94 -2.76 -17.95 1.56
CA LEU A 94 -1.97 -17.76 0.35
C LEU A 94 -2.61 -18.49 -0.85
N LYS A 95 -2.98 -19.76 -0.67
CA LYS A 95 -3.65 -20.55 -1.72
C LYS A 95 -5.01 -19.97 -2.12
N ALA A 96 -5.79 -19.50 -1.14
CA ALA A 96 -7.07 -18.86 -1.42
C ALA A 96 -6.91 -17.58 -2.23
N CYS A 97 -5.96 -16.72 -1.85
CA CYS A 97 -5.68 -15.48 -2.58
C CYS A 97 -5.18 -15.74 -4.00
N VAL A 98 -4.28 -16.72 -4.20
CA VAL A 98 -3.82 -17.12 -5.54
C VAL A 98 -4.96 -17.66 -6.40
N ALA A 99 -5.96 -18.33 -5.82
CA ALA A 99 -7.13 -18.83 -6.55
C ALA A 99 -8.16 -17.73 -6.86
N GLU A 100 -8.16 -16.63 -6.12
CA GLU A 100 -9.02 -15.47 -6.34
C GLU A 100 -8.49 -14.52 -7.42
N LEU A 101 -7.15 -14.44 -7.54
CA LEU A 101 -6.43 -13.71 -8.60
C LEU A 101 -6.57 -14.38 -9.98
#